data_AF-A0A392V0I2-F1
#
_entry.id   AF-A0A392V0I2-F1
#
_cell.length_a   1.000
_cell.length_b   1.000
_cell.length_c   1.000
_cell.angle_alpha   90.00
_cell.angle_beta   90.00
_cell.angle_gamma   90.00
#
_symmetry.space_group_name_H-M   'P 1'
#
loop_
_entity.id
_entity.type
_entity.pdbx_description
1 polymer ?
#
loop_
_entity_poly.entity_id
_entity_poly.type
_entity_poly.pdbx_seq_one_letter_code
_entity_poly.pdbx_strand_id
1 'polypeptide(L)' 'EKKLADSEVSEEEQNNLLQYFEKKEREYMRLQRHKMGADDFEPLTMIGKGAFGEV' A
#
# COMPACT_ATOMS: atom_id res chain seq x y z
N GLU A 1 -10.81 -11.13 -13.57
CA GLU A 1 -10.88 -11.57 -14.99
C GLU A 1 -12.22 -11.25 -15.66
N LYS A 2 -13.37 -11.76 -15.19
CA LYS A 2 -14.67 -11.51 -15.86
C LYS A 2 -15.06 -10.03 -16.06
N LYS A 3 -14.65 -9.12 -15.17
CA LYS A 3 -14.99 -7.68 -15.28
C LYS A 3 -14.21 -6.90 -16.35
N LEU A 4 -13.01 -7.37 -16.74
CA LEU A 4 -12.25 -6.72 -17.82
C LEU A 4 -12.72 -7.17 -19.20
N ALA A 5 -13.26 -8.39 -19.30
CA ALA A 5 -13.80 -8.93 -20.54
C ALA A 5 -15.15 -8.29 -20.93
N ASP A 6 -15.91 -7.78 -19.96
CA ASP A 6 -17.20 -7.11 -20.18
C ASP A 6 -17.05 -5.61 -20.50
N SER A 7 -15.85 -5.05 -20.34
CA SER A 7 -15.56 -3.66 -20.68
C SER A 7 -14.92 -3.62 -22.06
N GLU A 8 -15.53 -2.89 -23.01
CA GLU A 8 -14.99 -2.60 -24.35
C GLU A 8 -13.73 -1.72 -24.29
N VAL A 9 -12.70 -2.17 -23.59
CA VAL A 9 -11.38 -1.53 -23.52
C VAL A 9 -10.51 -2.10 -24.63
N SER A 10 -9.65 -1.25 -25.20
CA SER A 10 -8.69 -1.70 -26.21
C SER A 10 -7.69 -2.71 -25.62
N GLU A 11 -7.10 -3.55 -26.46
CA GLU A 11 -6.11 -4.55 -26.03
C GLU A 11 -4.91 -3.89 -25.30
N GLU A 12 -4.54 -2.67 -25.69
CA GLU A 12 -3.48 -1.89 -25.02
C GLU A 12 -3.88 -1.48 -23.60
N GLU A 13 -5.11 -1.01 -23.41
CA GLU A 13 -5.62 -0.63 -22.09
C GLU A 13 -5.78 -1.85 -21.19
N GLN A 14 -6.22 -2.98 -21.75
CA GLN A 14 -6.30 -4.25 -21.03
C GLN A 14 -4.91 -4.70 -20.54
N ASN A 15 -3.89 -4.61 -21.39
CA ASN A 15 -2.50 -4.94 -21.04
C ASN A 15 -1.95 -4.00 -19.96
N ASN A 16 -2.23 -2.70 -20.07
CA ASN A 16 -1.83 -1.71 -19.06
C ASN A 16 -2.49 -1.97 -17.70
N LEU A 17 -3.78 -2.34 -17.70
CA LEU A 17 -4.52 -2.71 -16.49
C LEU A 17 -3.93 -3.96 -15.82
N LEU A 18 -3.61 -4.99 -16.60
CA LEU A 18 -2.96 -6.21 -16.11
C LEU A 18 -1.63 -5.88 -15.41
N GLN A 19 -0.76 -5.12 -16.08
CA GLN A 19 0.53 -4.71 -15.50
C GLN A 19 0.36 -3.86 -14.23
N TYR A 20 -0.65 -2.99 -14.19
CA TYR A 20 -0.97 -2.21 -13.00
C TYR A 20 -1.39 -3.10 -11.83
N PHE A 21 -2.25 -4.09 -12.07
CA PHE A 21 -2.69 -5.03 -11.03
C PHE A 21 -1.52 -5.87 -10.51
N GLU A 22 -0.66 -6.40 -11.39
CA GLU A 22 0.54 -7.14 -10.99
C GLU A 22 1.46 -6.32 -10.09
N LYS A 23 1.72 -5.06 -10.46
CA LYS A 23 2.53 -4.15 -9.65
C LYS A 23 1.89 -3.92 -8.27
N LYS A 24 0.59 -3.68 -8.25
CA LYS A 24 -0.17 -3.39 -7.02
C LYS A 24 -0.22 -4.59 -6.08
N GLU A 25 -0.45 -5.78 -6.59
CA GLU A 25 -0.43 -7.02 -5.79
C GLU A 25 0.94 -7.28 -5.17
N ARG A 26 2.01 -7.07 -5.95
CA ARG A 26 3.39 -7.21 -5.44
C ARG A 26 3.68 -6.21 -4.32
N GLU A 27 3.27 -4.96 -4.48
CA GLU A 27 3.42 -3.93 -3.44
C GLU A 27 2.60 -4.26 -2.19
N TYR A 28 1.36 -4.71 -2.36
CA TYR A 28 0.49 -5.13 -1.27
C TYR A 28 1.10 -6.28 -0.47
N MET A 29 1.62 -7.30 -1.15
CA MET A 29 2.32 -8.41 -0.49
C MET A 29 3.60 -7.96 0.22
N ARG A 30 4.32 -6.97 -0.31
CA ARG A 30 5.49 -6.37 0.34
C ARG A 30 5.09 -5.63 1.62
N LEU A 31 4.03 -4.81 1.56
CA LEU A 31 3.45 -4.11 2.71
C LEU A 31 3.03 -5.08 3.82
N GLN A 32 2.34 -6.18 3.47
CA GLN A 32 1.93 -7.18 4.45
C GLN A 32 3.11 -7.86 5.18
N ARG A 33 4.25 -8.03 4.51
CA ARG A 33 5.46 -8.60 5.14
C ARG A 33 6.22 -7.60 5.98
N HIS A 34 6.07 -6.31 5.70
CA HIS A 34 6.80 -5.27 6.41
C HIS A 34 6.04 -4.91 7.70
N LYS A 35 6.55 -5.38 8.84
CA LYS A 35 6.04 -5.02 10.16
C LYS A 35 6.80 -3.80 10.65
N MET A 36 6.16 -2.64 10.64
CA MET A 36 6.72 -1.42 11.23
C MET A 36 6.44 -1.39 12.74
N GLY A 37 7.46 -1.10 13.53
CA GLY A 37 7.40 -0.91 14.98
C GLY A 37 7.81 0.51 15.39
N ALA A 38 7.78 0.80 16.69
CA ALA A 38 8.21 2.11 17.20
C ALA A 38 9.69 2.40 16.91
N ASP A 39 10.52 1.36 16.85
CA ASP A 39 11.97 1.44 16.61
C ASP A 39 12.32 1.86 15.16
N ASP A 40 11.35 1.82 14.23
CA ASP A 40 11.55 2.27 12.85
C ASP A 40 11.43 3.79 12.69
N PHE A 41 11.11 4.52 13.78
CA PHE A 41 10.90 5.95 13.76
C PHE A 41 11.84 6.68 14.72
N GLU A 42 12.34 7.84 14.29
CA GLU A 42 13.09 8.76 15.14
C GLU A 42 12.14 9.86 15.67
N PRO A 43 12.03 10.04 17.00
CA PRO A 43 11.17 11.07 17.56
C PRO A 43 11.78 12.45 17.30
N LEU A 44 11.04 13.29 16.57
CA LEU A 44 11.50 14.64 16.23
C LEU A 44 11.29 15.62 17.40
N THR A 45 10.13 15.61 18.04
CA THR A 45 9.79 16.51 19.15
C THR A 45 8.62 15.97 19.94
N MET A 46 8.65 16.10 21.28
CA MET A 46 7.51 15.79 22.16
C MET A 46 6.48 16.92 22.08
N ILE A 47 5.22 16.56 21.84
CA ILE A 47 4.08 17.48 21.73
C ILE A 47 3.29 17.52 23.05
N GLY A 48 3.28 16.43 23.83
CA GLY A 48 2.65 16.43 25.15
C GLY A 48 2.92 15.17 25.98
N LYS A 49 2.75 15.31 27.31
CA LYS A 49 2.93 14.22 28.27
C LYS A 49 1.70 14.06 29.15
N GLY A 50 1.16 12.85 29.19
CA GLY A 50 0.01 12.47 30.00
C GLY A 50 0.31 11.30 30.95
N ALA A 51 -0.72 10.85 31.68
CA ALA A 51 -0.59 9.74 32.64
C ALA A 51 -0.21 8.39 31.99
N PHE A 52 -0.38 8.25 30.68
CA PHE A 52 -0.13 7.01 29.93
C PHE A 52 1.03 7.11 28.93
N GLY A 53 1.78 8.20 28.93
CA GLY A 53 2.96 8.34 28.07
C GLY A 53 3.14 9.71 27.46
N GLU A 54 4.12 9.80 26.58
CA GLU A 54 4.53 10.96 25.81
C GLU A 54 4.13 10.75 24.34
N VAL A 55 3.73 11.83 23.67
CA VAL A 55 3.38 11.88 22.24
C VAL A 55 4.04 13.09 21.61
#